data_AF-A0A8H5BAN8-F1
#
_entry.id   AF-A0A8H5BAN8-F1
#
_cell.length_a   1.000
_cell.length_b   1.000
_cell.length_c   1.000
_cell.angle_alpha   90.00
_cell.angle_beta   90.00
_cell.angle_gamma   90.00
#
_symmetry.space_group_name_H-M   'P 1'
#
loop_
_entity.id
_entity.type
_entity.pdbx_description
1 polymer ?
#
loop_
_entity_poly.entity_id
_entity_poly.type
_entity_poly.pdbx_seq_one_letter_code
_entity_poly.pdbx_strand_id
1 'polypeptide(L)'
;MPLTMPFIYNLMALHEEFSSTLMLDSLYRLIGAAIAGIAGSVPSWNNSYAGGNVGGLLNAILAPAGGFGKLLTVILSLSVAANLASIFYTASLNFQVIIPRLVVVPRYVFTLVTAAIVLPISIIGAHRFYTAISNLLSLLGYWASVFVSVLLIEHLVFRSNTFANYDTEAWNIPGRLPSGLAAIGCGFLTFGLVVPSISQVWFTGPIARTTGDLGFEVALVLSRILIPELLVRRRFTGEYTHVYAMSVVLFFRNLMKNHPPRTIPTVVFRFTMSINLSMSASVGSFPFKTKSLSLATTGRVILGSTETSSSKEAPHVPSSSNGWFSPVPAADRSQPNISPLPLSSSHAELSFKNGKVYIKDLDSAFGTFVNGSRISGETQLNSGDILSLGSPIPRNDKTPVYITNLHLVPVIAKVVLS
;
A
#
# COMPACT_ATOMS: atom_id res chain seq x y z
N MET A 1 3.97 -5.42 30.01
CA MET A 1 4.44 -5.87 28.67
C MET A 1 5.40 -4.82 28.14
N PRO A 2 6.68 -5.13 27.86
CA PRO A 2 7.58 -4.15 27.28
C PRO A 2 7.14 -3.87 25.84
N LEU A 3 6.89 -2.59 25.52
CA LEU A 3 6.60 -2.15 24.17
C LEU A 3 7.79 -2.51 23.28
N THR A 4 7.56 -3.33 22.25
CA THR A 4 8.62 -3.73 21.33
C THR A 4 9.11 -2.49 20.58
N MET A 5 10.43 -2.33 20.42
CA MET A 5 11.05 -1.21 19.68
C MET A 5 10.33 -0.82 18.36
N PRO A 6 9.91 -1.75 17.48
CA PRO A 6 9.17 -1.39 16.26
C PRO A 6 7.83 -0.67 16.51
N PHE A 7 7.16 -0.92 17.64
CA PHE A 7 5.94 -0.19 18.00
C PHE A 7 6.25 1.26 18.40
N ILE A 8 7.36 1.49 19.10
CA ILE A 8 7.79 2.84 19.52
C ILE A 8 8.17 3.68 18.30
N TYR A 9 8.89 3.09 17.34
CA TYR A 9 9.22 3.77 16.07
C TYR A 9 7.99 4.14 15.26
N ASN A 10 7.03 3.21 15.10
CA ASN A 10 5.79 3.50 14.40
C ASN A 10 4.96 4.58 15.12
N LEU A 11 4.92 4.56 16.45
CA LEU A 11 4.21 5.56 17.24
C LEU A 11 4.87 6.95 17.13
N MET A 12 6.21 7.01 17.13
CA MET A 12 6.96 8.26 16.92
C MET A 12 6.73 8.82 15.52
N ALA A 13 6.81 7.99 14.49
CA ALA A 13 6.55 8.41 13.11
C ALA A 13 5.12 8.97 12.96
N LEU A 14 4.14 8.31 13.56
CA LEU A 14 2.74 8.72 13.52
C LEU A 14 2.50 10.01 14.32
N HIS A 15 3.20 10.19 15.44
CA HIS A 15 3.17 11.42 16.22
C HIS A 15 3.81 12.60 15.47
N GLU A 16 4.93 12.37 14.79
CA GLU A 16 5.65 13.38 14.01
C GLU A 16 4.83 13.81 12.78
N GLU A 17 4.21 12.84 12.09
CA GLU A 17 3.31 13.07 10.98
C GLU A 17 2.04 13.82 11.42
N PHE A 18 1.46 13.45 12.56
CA PHE A 18 0.28 14.12 13.13
C PHE A 18 0.60 15.54 13.63
N SER A 19 1.74 15.74 14.28
CA SER A 19 2.16 17.04 14.80
C SER A 19 2.46 18.02 13.65
N SER A 20 3.18 17.55 12.63
CA SER A 20 3.53 18.38 11.47
C SER A 20 2.28 18.79 10.67
N THR A 21 1.33 17.87 10.45
CA THR A 21 0.05 18.21 9.78
C THR A 21 -0.79 19.16 10.59
N LEU A 22 -0.93 18.96 11.91
CA LEU A 22 -1.70 19.86 12.78
C LEU A 22 -1.13 21.27 12.83
N MET A 23 0.20 21.40 12.91
CA MET A 23 0.84 22.72 12.92
C MET A 23 0.60 23.46 11.61
N LEU A 24 0.74 22.78 10.47
CA LEU A 24 0.51 23.38 9.15
C LEU A 24 -0.96 23.78 8.97
N ASP A 25 -1.90 22.89 9.30
CA ASP A 25 -3.34 23.16 9.18
C ASP A 25 -3.78 24.32 10.08
N SER A 26 -3.31 24.35 11.33
CA SER A 26 -3.60 25.43 12.27
C SER A 26 -3.11 26.78 11.74
N LEU A 27 -1.91 26.82 11.14
CA LEU A 27 -1.35 28.02 10.52
C LEU A 27 -2.23 28.51 9.36
N TYR A 28 -2.63 27.62 8.44
CA TYR A 28 -3.49 27.98 7.32
C TYR A 28 -4.85 28.50 7.78
N ARG A 29 -5.42 27.89 8.82
CA ARG A 29 -6.71 28.31 9.41
C ARG A 29 -6.62 29.68 10.07
N LEU A 30 -5.53 29.96 10.79
CA LEU A 30 -5.26 31.28 11.37
C LEU A 30 -5.13 32.35 10.30
N ILE A 31 -4.37 32.07 9.23
CA ILE A 31 -4.22 32.99 8.10
C ILE A 31 -5.57 33.24 7.42
N GLY A 32 -6.34 32.18 7.15
CA GLY A 32 -7.66 32.28 6.54
C GLY A 32 -8.64 33.09 7.39
N ALA A 33 -8.66 32.87 8.70
CA ALA A 33 -9.49 33.63 9.64
C ALA A 33 -9.10 35.11 9.71
N ALA A 34 -7.80 35.40 9.76
CA ALA A 34 -7.30 36.78 9.76
C ALA A 34 -7.69 37.51 8.47
N ILE A 35 -7.47 36.88 7.30
CA ILE A 35 -7.83 37.43 5.99
C ILE A 35 -9.34 37.67 5.88
N ALA A 36 -10.16 36.70 6.29
CA ALA A 36 -11.62 36.84 6.26
C ALA A 36 -12.10 37.96 7.20
N GLY A 37 -11.47 38.12 8.36
CA GLY A 37 -11.79 39.18 9.33
C GLY A 37 -11.50 40.59 8.81
N ILE A 38 -10.46 40.78 8.00
CA ILE A 38 -10.10 42.09 7.42
C ILE A 38 -10.68 42.33 6.03
N ALA A 39 -11.28 41.31 5.39
CA ALA A 39 -11.82 41.40 4.03
C ALA A 39 -12.88 42.51 3.89
N GLY A 40 -13.68 42.76 4.94
CA GLY A 40 -14.66 43.85 4.95
C GLY A 40 -14.07 45.26 4.94
N SER A 41 -12.81 45.41 5.36
CA SER A 41 -12.11 46.71 5.42
C SER A 41 -11.45 47.10 4.09
N VAL A 42 -11.30 46.15 3.15
CA VAL A 42 -10.67 46.38 1.85
C VAL A 42 -11.73 46.21 0.74
N PRO A 43 -12.17 47.29 0.07
CA PRO A 43 -13.27 47.22 -0.89
C PRO A 43 -13.06 46.22 -2.04
N SER A 44 -11.85 46.09 -2.55
CA SER A 44 -11.52 45.13 -3.62
C SER A 44 -11.64 43.67 -3.17
N TRP A 45 -11.29 43.38 -1.92
CA TRP A 45 -11.41 42.05 -1.32
C TRP A 45 -12.85 41.74 -0.97
N ASN A 46 -13.58 42.69 -0.38
CA ASN A 46 -15.00 42.55 -0.05
C ASN A 46 -15.84 42.26 -1.31
N ASN A 47 -15.61 43.01 -2.40
CA ASN A 47 -16.31 42.79 -3.67
C ASN A 47 -16.00 41.42 -4.28
N SER A 48 -14.74 40.98 -4.19
CA SER A 48 -14.32 39.67 -4.72
C SER A 48 -14.76 38.50 -3.85
N TYR A 49 -15.05 38.75 -2.58
CA TYR A 49 -15.55 37.78 -1.60
C TYR A 49 -17.09 37.69 -1.56
N ALA A 50 -17.80 38.57 -2.28
CA ALA A 50 -19.26 38.59 -2.30
C ALA A 50 -19.86 37.19 -2.53
N GLY A 51 -20.81 36.81 -1.68
CA GLY A 51 -21.43 35.47 -1.72
C GLY A 51 -20.56 34.33 -1.16
N GLY A 52 -19.48 34.62 -0.44
CA GLY A 52 -18.60 33.61 0.16
C GLY A 52 -17.62 32.99 -0.85
N ASN A 53 -17.28 33.70 -1.91
CA ASN A 53 -16.36 33.23 -2.95
C ASN A 53 -14.89 33.32 -2.49
N VAL A 54 -14.42 32.27 -1.82
CA VAL A 54 -13.04 32.17 -1.31
C VAL A 54 -12.01 32.24 -2.45
N GLY A 55 -12.30 31.66 -3.61
CA GLY A 55 -11.40 31.70 -4.77
C GLY A 55 -11.22 33.10 -5.34
N GLY A 56 -12.31 33.87 -5.41
CA GLY A 56 -12.30 35.28 -5.79
C GLY A 56 -11.47 36.13 -4.82
N LEU A 57 -11.65 35.91 -3.51
CA LEU A 57 -10.87 36.58 -2.47
C LEU A 57 -9.37 36.28 -2.57
N LEU A 58 -8.98 35.02 -2.74
CA LEU A 58 -7.57 34.63 -2.89
C LEU A 58 -6.92 35.26 -4.13
N ASN A 59 -7.65 35.33 -5.25
CA ASN A 59 -7.17 36.01 -6.45
C ASN A 59 -6.99 37.53 -6.22
N ALA A 60 -7.92 38.17 -5.50
CA ALA A 60 -7.82 39.60 -5.17
C ALA A 60 -6.66 39.93 -4.23
N ILE A 61 -6.30 39.02 -3.32
CA ILE A 61 -5.15 39.15 -2.42
C ILE A 61 -3.83 39.03 -3.19
N LEU A 62 -3.78 38.15 -4.21
CA LEU A 62 -2.59 37.93 -5.03
C LEU A 62 -2.43 38.95 -6.17
N ALA A 63 -3.48 39.71 -6.49
CA ALA A 63 -3.48 40.71 -7.57
C ALA A 63 -2.33 41.74 -7.51
N PRO A 64 -1.89 42.25 -6.34
CA PRO A 64 -0.77 43.20 -6.25
C PRO A 64 0.57 42.63 -6.74
N ALA A 65 0.74 41.29 -6.74
CA ALA A 65 1.94 40.64 -7.26
C ALA A 65 1.97 40.53 -8.80
N GLY A 66 0.99 41.10 -9.50
CA GLY A 66 0.96 41.17 -10.97
C GLY A 66 1.01 39.80 -11.64
N GLY A 67 1.96 39.60 -12.57
CA GLY A 67 2.14 38.35 -13.29
C GLY A 67 2.48 37.16 -12.40
N PHE A 68 3.23 37.38 -11.31
CA PHE A 68 3.58 36.35 -10.35
C PHE A 68 2.36 35.91 -9.52
N GLY A 69 1.48 36.84 -9.18
CA GLY A 69 0.21 36.53 -8.52
C GLY A 69 -0.66 35.56 -9.33
N LYS A 70 -0.75 35.77 -10.64
CA LYS A 70 -1.47 34.86 -11.56
C LYS A 70 -0.86 33.45 -11.57
N LEU A 71 0.47 33.34 -11.56
CA LEU A 71 1.15 32.05 -11.47
C LEU A 71 0.78 31.32 -10.18
N LEU A 72 0.81 32.02 -9.04
CA LEU A 72 0.43 31.45 -7.74
C LEU A 72 -1.03 31.00 -7.71
N THR A 73 -1.96 31.76 -8.30
CA THR A 73 -3.37 31.35 -8.43
C THR A 73 -3.53 30.07 -9.25
N VAL A 74 -2.76 29.90 -10.33
CA VAL A 74 -2.77 28.66 -11.13
C VAL A 74 -2.24 27.48 -10.32
N ILE A 75 -1.12 27.64 -9.61
CA ILE A 75 -0.55 26.58 -8.76
C ILE A 75 -1.55 26.21 -7.65
N LEU A 76 -2.19 27.18 -7.03
CA LEU A 76 -3.20 26.96 -6.01
C LEU A 76 -4.40 26.20 -6.58
N SER A 77 -4.86 26.54 -7.79
CA SER A 77 -5.91 25.80 -8.47
C SER A 77 -5.48 24.36 -8.81
N LEU A 78 -4.22 24.15 -9.20
CA LEU A 78 -3.69 22.83 -9.54
C LEU A 78 -3.55 21.92 -8.32
N SER A 79 -3.35 22.48 -7.13
CA SER A 79 -3.30 21.72 -5.87
C SER A 79 -4.58 20.91 -5.62
N VAL A 80 -5.74 21.43 -6.05
CA VAL A 80 -7.03 20.73 -5.95
C VAL A 80 -7.04 19.46 -6.81
N ALA A 81 -6.35 19.46 -7.96
CA ALA A 81 -6.27 18.30 -8.83
C ALA A 81 -5.53 17.12 -8.18
N ALA A 82 -4.47 17.40 -7.40
CA ALA A 82 -3.76 16.38 -6.64
C ALA A 82 -4.66 15.73 -5.57
N ASN A 83 -5.47 16.52 -4.88
CA ASN A 83 -6.44 16.01 -3.91
C ASN A 83 -7.52 15.14 -4.58
N LEU A 84 -8.03 15.56 -5.75
CA LEU A 84 -9.02 14.80 -6.51
C LEU A 84 -8.51 13.41 -6.93
N ALA A 85 -7.23 13.27 -7.23
CA ALA A 85 -6.63 11.98 -7.58
C ALA A 85 -6.78 10.95 -6.45
N SER A 86 -6.55 11.35 -5.19
CA SER A 86 -6.71 10.48 -4.01
C SER A 86 -8.17 10.06 -3.80
N ILE A 87 -9.11 11.00 -3.99
CA ILE A 87 -10.55 10.74 -3.85
C ILE A 87 -11.02 9.75 -4.93
N PHE A 88 -10.63 9.96 -6.19
CA PHE A 88 -11.03 9.10 -7.30
C PHE A 88 -10.41 7.70 -7.20
N TYR A 89 -9.18 7.62 -6.72
CA TYR A 89 -8.55 6.33 -6.41
C TYR A 89 -9.38 5.56 -5.37
N THR A 90 -9.70 6.20 -4.25
CA THR A 90 -10.45 5.57 -3.16
C THR A 90 -11.86 5.17 -3.60
N ALA A 91 -12.56 6.02 -4.36
CA ALA A 91 -13.88 5.71 -4.91
C ALA A 91 -13.84 4.49 -5.83
N SER A 92 -12.87 4.42 -6.75
CA SER A 92 -12.70 3.28 -7.67
C SER A 92 -12.45 1.96 -6.94
N LEU A 93 -11.66 2.00 -5.86
CA LEU A 93 -11.36 0.83 -5.04
C LEU A 93 -12.61 0.36 -4.28
N ASN A 94 -13.43 1.28 -3.77
CA ASN A 94 -14.67 0.93 -3.08
C ASN A 94 -15.66 0.17 -3.97
N PHE A 95 -15.82 0.55 -5.25
CA PHE A 95 -16.68 -0.20 -6.19
C PHE A 95 -16.24 -1.66 -6.35
N GLN A 96 -14.92 -1.89 -6.45
CA GLN A 96 -14.34 -3.23 -6.59
C GLN A 96 -14.45 -4.06 -5.30
N VAL A 97 -14.38 -3.42 -4.13
CA VAL A 97 -14.53 -4.06 -2.82
C VAL A 97 -15.98 -4.44 -2.53
N ILE A 98 -16.95 -3.58 -2.85
CA ILE A 98 -18.38 -3.84 -2.62
C ILE A 98 -18.91 -4.93 -3.54
N ILE A 99 -18.52 -4.91 -4.83
CA ILE A 99 -19.01 -5.85 -5.83
C ILE A 99 -17.81 -6.61 -6.42
N PRO A 100 -17.45 -7.79 -5.90
CA PRO A 100 -16.29 -8.55 -6.35
C PRO A 100 -16.29 -8.89 -7.86
N ARG A 101 -17.47 -8.93 -8.50
CA ARG A 101 -17.60 -9.15 -9.96
C ARG A 101 -17.02 -7.99 -10.78
N LEU A 102 -16.98 -6.77 -10.23
CA LEU A 102 -16.48 -5.58 -10.90
C LEU A 102 -14.95 -5.52 -10.97
N VAL A 103 -14.23 -6.43 -10.31
CA VAL A 103 -12.76 -6.54 -10.37
C VAL A 103 -12.27 -6.88 -11.79
N VAL A 104 -13.10 -7.51 -12.61
CA VAL A 104 -12.77 -7.84 -14.02
C VAL A 104 -12.66 -6.57 -14.89
N VAL A 105 -13.36 -5.50 -14.52
CA VAL A 105 -13.34 -4.25 -15.27
C VAL A 105 -12.07 -3.45 -14.89
N PRO A 106 -11.30 -2.94 -15.87
CA PRO A 106 -10.12 -2.13 -15.60
C PRO A 106 -10.43 -0.91 -14.72
N ARG A 107 -9.56 -0.63 -13.75
CA ARG A 107 -9.79 0.38 -12.71
C ARG A 107 -10.11 1.78 -13.26
N TYR A 108 -9.46 2.18 -14.36
CA TYR A 108 -9.67 3.50 -14.97
C TYR A 108 -11.12 3.74 -15.41
N VAL A 109 -11.89 2.69 -15.71
CA VAL A 109 -13.31 2.81 -16.08
C VAL A 109 -14.12 3.35 -14.92
N PHE A 110 -13.89 2.87 -13.70
CA PHE A 110 -14.57 3.39 -12.51
C PHE A 110 -14.15 4.83 -12.19
N THR A 111 -12.89 5.18 -12.44
CA THR A 111 -12.40 6.54 -12.33
C THR A 111 -13.12 7.47 -13.30
N LEU A 112 -13.33 7.06 -14.56
CA LEU A 112 -14.09 7.83 -15.55
C LEU A 112 -15.56 7.98 -15.16
N VAL A 113 -16.20 6.92 -14.67
CA VAL A 113 -17.58 6.98 -14.17
C VAL A 113 -17.69 7.95 -12.99
N THR A 114 -16.75 7.88 -12.05
CA THR A 114 -16.71 8.78 -10.89
C THR A 114 -16.55 10.22 -11.34
N ALA A 115 -15.64 10.49 -12.28
CA ALA A 115 -15.44 11.81 -12.86
C ALA A 115 -16.72 12.32 -13.58
N ALA A 116 -17.40 11.46 -14.34
CA ALA A 116 -18.63 11.80 -15.04
C ALA A 116 -19.79 12.16 -14.10
N ILE A 117 -19.81 11.60 -12.88
CA ILE A 117 -20.80 11.94 -11.84
C ILE A 117 -20.40 13.22 -11.10
N VAL A 118 -19.13 13.33 -10.70
CA VAL A 118 -18.65 14.46 -9.89
C VAL A 118 -18.63 15.75 -10.70
N LEU A 119 -18.24 15.72 -11.97
CA LEU A 119 -18.10 16.92 -12.81
C LEU A 119 -19.41 17.75 -12.91
N PRO A 120 -20.58 17.18 -13.27
CA PRO A 120 -21.85 17.92 -13.25
C PRO A 120 -22.22 18.48 -11.87
N ILE A 121 -22.02 17.68 -10.81
CA ILE A 121 -22.30 18.09 -9.43
C ILE A 121 -21.41 19.28 -9.05
N SER A 122 -20.14 19.26 -9.42
CA SER A 122 -19.19 20.35 -9.17
C SER A 122 -19.54 21.62 -9.94
N ILE A 123 -20.01 21.50 -11.20
CA ILE A 123 -20.45 22.67 -11.99
C ILE A 123 -21.63 23.36 -11.29
N ILE A 124 -22.63 22.61 -10.84
CA ILE A 124 -23.79 23.17 -10.13
C ILE A 124 -23.36 23.71 -8.76
N GLY A 125 -22.52 22.96 -8.05
CA GLY A 125 -22.01 23.32 -6.73
C GLY A 125 -21.17 24.59 -6.72
N ALA A 126 -20.46 24.90 -7.81
CA ALA A 126 -19.64 26.10 -7.94
C ALA A 126 -20.45 27.40 -7.75
N HIS A 127 -21.73 27.41 -8.12
CA HIS A 127 -22.59 28.59 -7.98
C HIS A 127 -23.11 28.81 -6.54
N ARG A 128 -23.04 27.80 -5.66
CA ARG A 128 -23.51 27.87 -4.26
C ARG A 128 -22.51 27.23 -3.31
N PHE A 129 -21.22 27.41 -3.60
CA PHE A 129 -20.13 26.64 -3.01
C PHE A 129 -20.11 26.70 -1.48
N TYR A 130 -20.18 27.91 -0.92
CA TYR A 130 -20.12 28.10 0.54
C TYR A 130 -21.26 27.39 1.26
N THR A 131 -22.50 27.63 0.84
CA THR A 131 -23.69 27.00 1.44
C THR A 131 -23.74 25.49 1.22
N ALA A 132 -23.25 25.01 0.07
CA ALA A 132 -23.16 23.58 -0.21
C ALA A 132 -22.17 22.89 0.75
N ILE A 133 -20.98 23.45 0.92
CA ILE A 133 -19.95 22.87 1.80
C ILE A 133 -20.35 22.97 3.27
N SER A 134 -20.88 24.11 3.75
CA SER A 134 -21.27 24.26 5.15
C SER A 134 -22.33 23.21 5.56
N ASN A 135 -23.29 22.95 4.67
CA ASN A 135 -24.37 22.00 4.96
C ASN A 135 -23.91 20.54 4.81
N LEU A 136 -23.06 20.24 3.83
CA LEU A 136 -22.48 18.91 3.65
C LEU A 136 -21.52 18.54 4.77
N LEU A 137 -20.71 19.50 5.25
CA LEU A 137 -19.70 19.26 6.28
C LEU A 137 -20.35 18.82 7.60
N SER A 138 -21.42 19.49 8.02
CA SER A 138 -22.20 19.11 9.21
C SER A 138 -22.77 17.70 9.08
N LEU A 139 -23.35 17.35 7.92
CA LEU A 139 -23.89 16.02 7.67
C LEU A 139 -22.80 14.93 7.69
N LEU A 140 -21.64 15.20 7.10
CA LEU A 140 -20.48 14.30 7.13
C LEU A 140 -19.97 14.10 8.57
N GLY A 141 -19.99 15.15 9.40
CA GLY A 141 -19.67 15.09 10.81
C GLY A 141 -20.55 14.11 11.58
N TYR A 142 -21.88 14.17 11.37
CA TYR A 142 -22.83 13.24 12.01
C TYR A 142 -22.64 11.79 11.59
N TRP A 143 -22.28 11.56 10.33
CA TRP A 143 -21.99 10.21 9.86
C TRP A 143 -20.67 9.68 10.46
N ALA A 144 -19.62 10.51 10.47
CA ALA A 144 -18.32 10.16 11.01
C ALA A 144 -18.36 9.87 12.51
N SER A 145 -19.13 10.62 13.30
CA SER A 145 -19.26 10.39 14.74
C SER A 145 -19.85 9.02 15.06
N VAL A 146 -20.86 8.56 14.31
CA VAL A 146 -21.41 7.20 14.47
C VAL A 146 -20.32 6.16 14.20
N PHE A 147 -19.55 6.35 13.13
CA PHE A 147 -18.48 5.43 12.76
C PHE A 147 -17.37 5.35 13.82
N VAL A 148 -16.88 6.49 14.29
CA VAL A 148 -15.86 6.59 15.34
C VAL A 148 -16.37 5.95 16.64
N SER A 149 -17.61 6.22 17.01
CA SER A 149 -18.24 5.64 18.20
C SER A 149 -18.27 4.11 18.14
N VAL A 150 -18.70 3.53 17.02
CA VAL A 150 -18.70 2.08 16.80
C VAL A 150 -17.30 1.48 16.92
N LEU A 151 -16.31 2.11 16.28
CA LEU A 151 -14.92 1.64 16.34
C LEU A 151 -14.35 1.68 17.76
N LEU A 152 -14.66 2.73 18.53
CA LEU A 152 -14.23 2.86 19.92
C LEU A 152 -14.86 1.78 20.79
N ILE A 153 -16.15 1.46 20.61
CA ILE A 153 -16.82 0.39 21.37
C ILE A 153 -16.22 -0.97 21.01
N GLU A 154 -16.04 -1.27 19.72
CA GLU A 154 -15.42 -2.51 19.26
C GLU A 154 -14.05 -2.67 19.91
N HIS A 155 -13.20 -1.64 19.83
CA HIS A 155 -11.85 -1.73 20.34
C HIS A 155 -11.77 -1.77 21.88
N LEU A 156 -12.52 -0.89 22.58
CA LEU A 156 -12.41 -0.75 24.03
C LEU A 156 -13.22 -1.79 24.80
N VAL A 157 -14.44 -2.12 24.35
CA VAL A 157 -15.38 -3.00 25.08
C VAL A 157 -15.27 -4.45 24.58
N PHE A 158 -15.32 -4.68 23.27
CA PHE A 158 -15.32 -6.04 22.72
C PHE A 158 -13.92 -6.65 22.58
N ARG A 159 -12.91 -5.82 22.29
CA ARG A 159 -11.51 -6.25 22.12
C ARG A 159 -10.62 -5.94 23.32
N SER A 160 -11.18 -5.37 24.39
CA SER A 160 -10.48 -5.05 25.64
C SER A 160 -9.17 -4.28 25.41
N ASN A 161 -9.20 -3.30 24.50
CA ASN A 161 -8.06 -2.44 24.16
C ASN A 161 -6.81 -3.20 23.67
N THR A 162 -6.97 -4.42 23.14
CA THR A 162 -5.86 -5.28 22.73
C THR A 162 -5.93 -5.59 21.24
N PHE A 163 -4.92 -5.17 20.48
CA PHE A 163 -4.86 -5.38 19.03
C PHE A 163 -4.66 -6.86 18.62
N ALA A 164 -4.17 -7.72 19.51
CA ALA A 164 -4.04 -9.16 19.25
C ALA A 164 -5.40 -9.88 19.11
N ASN A 165 -6.49 -9.27 19.60
CA ASN A 165 -7.83 -9.83 19.51
C ASN A 165 -8.49 -9.63 18.13
N TYR A 166 -7.80 -9.00 17.18
CA TYR A 166 -8.22 -8.91 15.79
C TYR A 166 -7.71 -10.12 15.00
N ASP A 167 -8.63 -10.96 14.52
CA ASP A 167 -8.31 -12.04 13.59
C ASP A 167 -8.08 -11.45 12.19
N THR A 168 -6.81 -11.30 11.82
CA THR A 168 -6.40 -10.78 10.51
C THR A 168 -6.51 -11.81 9.39
N GLU A 169 -6.72 -13.09 9.69
CA GLU A 169 -6.84 -14.16 8.70
C GLU A 169 -8.29 -14.35 8.23
N ALA A 170 -9.26 -14.00 9.08
CA ALA A 170 -10.68 -14.10 8.76
C ALA A 170 -11.22 -13.03 7.81
N TRP A 171 -10.44 -11.97 7.50
CA TRP A 171 -10.93 -10.77 6.80
C TRP A 171 -11.57 -11.04 5.42
N ASN A 172 -11.13 -12.10 4.72
CA ASN A 172 -11.62 -12.43 3.38
C ASN A 172 -12.36 -13.79 3.29
N ILE A 173 -12.79 -14.36 4.41
CA ILE A 173 -13.48 -15.67 4.45
C ILE A 173 -14.97 -15.45 4.77
N PRO A 174 -15.88 -15.49 3.77
CA PRO A 174 -17.30 -15.16 3.97
C PRO A 174 -18.03 -16.01 5.01
N GLY A 175 -17.57 -17.23 5.28
CA GLY A 175 -18.16 -18.14 6.26
C GLY A 175 -17.76 -17.85 7.71
N ARG A 176 -16.69 -17.07 7.93
CA ARG A 176 -16.22 -16.67 9.27
C ARG A 176 -16.67 -15.24 9.63
N LEU A 177 -17.40 -14.59 8.72
CA LEU A 177 -17.87 -13.22 8.88
C LEU A 177 -19.35 -13.22 9.30
N PRO A 178 -19.75 -12.37 10.26
CA PRO A 178 -21.12 -12.32 10.76
C PRO A 178 -22.09 -11.84 9.68
N SER A 179 -23.37 -12.16 9.87
CA SER A 179 -24.47 -11.85 8.94
C SER A 179 -24.67 -10.37 8.61
N GLY A 180 -24.07 -9.43 9.35
CA GLY A 180 -24.17 -7.99 9.12
C GLY A 180 -25.55 -7.36 9.42
N LEU A 181 -26.59 -8.17 9.66
CA LEU A 181 -27.96 -7.71 9.95
C LEU A 181 -28.06 -6.96 11.29
N ALA A 182 -27.34 -7.41 12.32
CA ALA A 182 -27.25 -6.67 13.59
C ALA A 182 -26.63 -5.29 13.36
N ALA A 183 -25.72 -5.19 12.39
CA ALA A 183 -25.09 -3.93 12.08
C ALA A 183 -26.07 -2.97 11.40
N ILE A 184 -26.83 -3.47 10.43
CA ILE A 184 -27.86 -2.65 9.80
C ILE A 184 -28.92 -2.20 10.84
N GLY A 185 -29.28 -3.09 11.77
CA GLY A 185 -30.21 -2.82 12.87
C GLY A 185 -29.81 -1.67 13.79
N CYS A 186 -28.61 -1.68 14.40
CA CYS A 186 -28.24 -0.55 15.27
C CYS A 186 -27.92 0.71 14.46
N GLY A 187 -27.51 0.60 13.19
CA GLY A 187 -27.42 1.77 12.30
C GLY A 187 -28.75 2.52 12.22
N PHE A 188 -29.84 1.83 11.89
CA PHE A 188 -31.18 2.44 11.85
C PHE A 188 -31.63 3.00 13.20
N LEU A 189 -31.33 2.31 14.30
CA LEU A 189 -31.70 2.76 15.65
C LEU A 189 -30.93 4.03 16.06
N THR A 190 -29.64 4.08 15.76
CA THR A 190 -28.83 5.29 15.94
C THR A 190 -29.36 6.44 15.10
N PHE A 191 -29.69 6.22 13.83
CA PHE A 191 -30.28 7.27 12.99
C PHE A 191 -31.64 7.74 13.52
N GLY A 192 -32.45 6.84 14.08
CA GLY A 192 -33.74 7.19 14.70
C GLY A 192 -33.62 8.19 15.86
N LEU A 193 -32.48 8.22 16.57
CA LEU A 193 -32.24 9.11 17.71
C LEU A 193 -31.40 10.35 17.34
N VAL A 194 -30.51 10.22 16.35
CA VAL A 194 -29.68 11.31 15.85
C VAL A 194 -30.49 12.29 15.00
N VAL A 195 -31.34 11.81 14.09
CA VAL A 195 -32.13 12.66 13.18
C VAL A 195 -33.00 13.69 13.94
N PRO A 196 -33.72 13.34 15.02
CA PRO A 196 -34.48 14.32 15.80
C PRO A 196 -33.64 15.40 16.50
N SER A 197 -32.34 15.16 16.67
CA SER A 197 -31.40 16.02 17.40
C SER A 197 -30.54 16.91 16.49
N ILE A 198 -30.72 16.79 15.17
CA ILE A 198 -29.99 17.55 14.16
C ILE A 198 -30.72 18.87 13.83
N SER A 199 -29.96 19.95 13.65
CA SER A 199 -30.45 21.23 13.13
C SER A 199 -29.67 21.63 11.88
N GLN A 200 -30.15 21.20 10.71
CA GLN A 200 -29.60 21.59 9.42
C GLN A 200 -30.52 22.52 8.66
N VAL A 201 -29.97 23.16 7.63
CA VAL A 201 -30.71 24.05 6.71
C VAL A 201 -31.93 23.37 6.08
N TRP A 202 -31.86 22.05 5.85
CA TRP A 202 -32.93 21.29 5.20
C TRP A 202 -33.88 20.59 6.18
N PHE A 203 -33.48 20.45 7.45
CA PHE A 203 -34.26 19.73 8.45
C PHE A 203 -33.84 20.12 9.87
N THR A 204 -34.80 20.59 10.66
CA THR A 204 -34.63 20.83 12.10
C THR A 204 -35.50 19.85 12.86
N GLY A 205 -34.86 18.92 13.54
CA GLY A 205 -35.54 17.92 14.36
C GLY A 205 -36.24 18.52 15.58
N PRO A 206 -37.25 17.84 16.13
CA PRO A 206 -38.05 18.36 17.24
C PRO A 206 -37.24 18.63 18.52
N ILE A 207 -36.16 17.86 18.77
CA ILE A 207 -35.26 18.10 19.91
C ILE A 207 -34.37 19.30 19.62
N ALA A 208 -33.84 19.38 18.40
CA ALA A 208 -32.91 20.45 18.01
C ALA A 208 -33.55 21.85 18.01
N ARG A 209 -34.89 21.96 17.96
CA ARG A 209 -35.62 23.23 18.05
C ARG A 209 -35.45 23.92 19.40
N THR A 210 -35.27 23.17 20.49
CA THR A 210 -35.16 23.74 21.84
C THR A 210 -33.72 23.79 22.32
N THR A 211 -32.86 22.87 21.89
CA THR A 211 -31.48 22.74 22.39
C THR A 211 -30.38 23.16 21.40
N GLY A 212 -30.71 23.38 20.12
CA GLY A 212 -29.71 23.60 19.06
C GLY A 212 -29.22 22.30 18.43
N ASP A 213 -28.21 22.39 17.54
CA ASP A 213 -27.68 21.19 16.89
C ASP A 213 -26.82 20.36 17.85
N LEU A 214 -27.34 19.19 18.23
CA LEU A 214 -26.66 18.22 19.08
C LEU A 214 -26.37 16.91 18.34
N GLY A 215 -26.54 16.88 17.02
CA GLY A 215 -26.47 15.66 16.22
C GLY A 215 -25.16 14.89 16.40
N PHE A 216 -24.03 15.60 16.49
CA PHE A 216 -22.71 15.01 16.67
C PHE A 216 -22.52 14.38 18.06
N GLU A 217 -22.84 15.11 19.13
CA GLU A 217 -22.66 14.64 20.51
C GLU A 217 -23.61 13.49 20.84
N VAL A 218 -24.87 13.62 20.39
CA VAL A 218 -25.89 12.59 20.52
C VAL A 218 -25.46 11.33 19.76
N ALA A 219 -24.90 11.46 18.55
CA ALA A 219 -24.37 10.33 17.79
C ALA A 219 -23.20 9.65 18.49
N LEU A 220 -22.25 10.40 19.07
CA LEU A 220 -21.12 9.83 19.79
C LEU A 220 -21.55 9.06 21.04
N VAL A 221 -22.40 9.68 21.86
CA VAL A 221 -22.80 9.15 23.18
C VAL A 221 -23.85 8.05 23.06
N LEU A 222 -24.92 8.25 22.28
CA LEU A 222 -26.00 7.24 22.17
C LEU A 222 -25.55 5.99 21.43
N SER A 223 -24.70 6.12 20.41
CA SER A 223 -24.11 4.94 19.77
C SER A 223 -23.29 4.11 20.75
N ARG A 224 -22.59 4.74 21.71
CA ARG A 224 -21.86 4.05 22.79
C ARG A 224 -22.75 3.27 23.74
N ILE A 225 -23.94 3.77 24.03
CA ILE A 225 -24.86 3.18 25.00
C ILE A 225 -25.68 2.05 24.36
N LEU A 226 -26.16 2.27 23.14
CA LEU A 226 -27.16 1.42 22.52
C LEU A 226 -26.58 0.18 21.80
N ILE A 227 -25.34 0.27 21.32
CA ILE A 227 -24.67 -0.79 20.56
C ILE A 227 -24.27 -2.01 21.42
N PRO A 228 -23.76 -1.85 22.65
CA PRO A 228 -23.41 -2.97 23.53
C PRO A 228 -24.62 -3.85 23.89
N GLU A 229 -25.79 -3.27 24.20
CA GLU A 229 -26.96 -4.03 24.64
C GLU A 229 -27.53 -4.95 23.55
N LEU A 230 -27.47 -4.51 22.28
CA LEU A 230 -27.94 -5.29 21.13
C LEU A 230 -26.93 -6.36 20.69
N LEU A 231 -25.62 -6.13 20.88
CA LEU A 231 -24.57 -7.11 20.61
C LEU A 231 -24.47 -8.18 21.71
N VAL A 232 -24.67 -7.81 22.97
CA VAL A 232 -24.77 -8.75 24.11
C VAL A 232 -25.97 -9.68 23.94
N ARG A 233 -27.08 -9.21 23.37
CA ARG A 233 -28.26 -10.05 23.09
C ARG A 233 -28.00 -11.17 22.07
N ARG A 234 -26.92 -11.09 21.28
CA ARG A 234 -26.45 -12.16 20.36
C ARG A 234 -25.36 -13.07 20.93
N ARG A 235 -24.83 -12.80 22.13
CA ARG A 235 -23.91 -13.71 22.83
C ARG A 235 -24.57 -15.07 23.13
N PHE A 236 -25.90 -15.13 23.15
CA PHE A 236 -26.70 -16.36 23.23
C PHE A 236 -26.83 -17.14 21.90
N THR A 237 -26.39 -16.58 20.77
CA THR A 237 -26.53 -17.17 19.43
C THR A 237 -25.20 -17.56 18.76
N GLY A 238 -24.05 -17.34 19.43
CA GLY A 238 -22.75 -17.88 19.01
C GLY A 238 -22.05 -17.21 17.83
N GLU A 239 -22.51 -16.04 17.35
CA GLU A 239 -21.85 -15.32 16.25
C GLU A 239 -20.84 -14.27 16.79
N TYR A 240 -19.55 -14.46 16.49
CA TYR A 240 -18.51 -13.45 16.75
C TYR A 240 -18.65 -12.28 15.79
N THR A 241 -18.89 -11.08 16.33
CA THR A 241 -19.09 -9.87 15.54
C THR A 241 -17.78 -9.20 15.15
N HIS A 242 -17.56 -9.02 13.85
CA HIS A 242 -16.56 -8.13 13.27
C HIS A 242 -17.26 -7.04 12.43
N VAL A 243 -17.13 -5.80 12.91
CA VAL A 243 -17.18 -4.47 12.26
C VAL A 243 -18.27 -4.15 11.20
N TYR A 244 -19.09 -3.16 11.55
CA TYR A 244 -20.07 -2.40 10.73
C TYR A 244 -19.55 -1.88 9.37
N ALA A 245 -18.31 -1.38 9.31
CA ALA A 245 -17.70 -0.82 8.10
C ALA A 245 -17.61 -1.85 6.97
N MET A 246 -17.31 -3.09 7.34
CA MET A 246 -17.32 -4.24 6.46
C MET A 246 -18.71 -4.85 6.35
N SER A 247 -19.64 -4.59 7.28
CA SER A 247 -20.95 -5.23 7.29
C SER A 247 -21.81 -4.90 6.08
N VAL A 248 -21.77 -3.68 5.53
CA VAL A 248 -22.55 -3.36 4.32
C VAL A 248 -21.96 -4.07 3.10
N VAL A 249 -20.63 -3.98 2.93
CA VAL A 249 -19.86 -4.70 1.91
C VAL A 249 -20.10 -6.21 1.98
N LEU A 250 -20.03 -6.76 3.19
CA LEU A 250 -20.19 -8.17 3.49
C LEU A 250 -21.66 -8.60 3.42
N PHE A 251 -22.61 -7.74 3.77
CA PHE A 251 -24.04 -7.98 3.60
C PHE A 251 -24.39 -8.09 2.12
N PHE A 252 -23.94 -7.16 1.28
CA PHE A 252 -24.09 -7.26 -0.18
C PHE A 252 -23.38 -8.50 -0.73
N ARG A 253 -22.18 -8.83 -0.23
CA ARG A 253 -21.44 -10.05 -0.62
C ARG A 253 -22.15 -11.34 -0.17
N ASN A 254 -22.77 -11.34 1.00
CA ASN A 254 -23.50 -12.47 1.58
C ASN A 254 -24.89 -12.64 0.90
N LEU A 255 -25.52 -11.55 0.47
CA LEU A 255 -26.72 -11.55 -0.38
C LEU A 255 -26.43 -12.17 -1.75
N MET A 256 -25.21 -12.03 -2.26
CA MET A 256 -24.74 -12.62 -3.51
C MET A 256 -24.30 -14.09 -3.40
N LYS A 257 -24.50 -14.77 -2.25
CA LYS A 257 -24.10 -16.17 -2.00
C LYS A 257 -24.74 -17.24 -2.91
N ASN A 258 -25.79 -16.91 -3.67
CA ASN A 258 -26.59 -17.93 -4.37
C ASN A 258 -25.93 -18.57 -5.60
N HIS A 259 -24.64 -18.37 -5.85
CA HIS A 259 -23.96 -19.07 -6.93
C HIS A 259 -22.61 -19.63 -6.51
N PRO A 260 -22.28 -20.87 -6.95
CA PRO A 260 -21.01 -21.50 -6.64
C PRO A 260 -19.87 -20.59 -7.11
N PRO A 261 -18.71 -20.66 -6.44
CA PRO A 261 -17.56 -19.88 -6.84
C PRO A 261 -17.19 -20.30 -8.26
N ARG A 262 -17.57 -19.50 -9.27
CA ARG A 262 -16.80 -19.50 -10.50
C ARG A 262 -15.38 -19.16 -10.05
N THR A 263 -14.43 -19.97 -10.48
CA THR A 263 -13.00 -19.70 -10.41
C THR A 263 -12.73 -18.37 -11.09
N ILE A 264 -13.00 -17.28 -10.36
CA ILE A 264 -12.38 -16.00 -10.58
C ILE A 264 -10.90 -16.34 -10.45
N PRO A 265 -10.06 -16.14 -11.47
CA PRO A 265 -8.63 -16.21 -11.26
C PRO A 265 -8.38 -15.23 -10.12
N THR A 266 -8.09 -15.76 -8.95
CA THR A 266 -7.77 -14.96 -7.79
C THR A 266 -6.57 -14.17 -8.24
N VAL A 267 -6.78 -12.93 -8.67
CA VAL A 267 -5.75 -11.91 -8.60
C VAL A 267 -5.61 -11.68 -7.11
N VAL A 268 -4.96 -12.65 -6.46
CA VAL A 268 -4.28 -12.44 -5.22
C VAL A 268 -3.39 -11.29 -5.60
N PHE A 269 -3.71 -10.09 -5.11
CA PHE A 269 -2.68 -9.11 -4.83
C PHE A 269 -1.78 -9.81 -3.82
N ARG A 270 -0.93 -10.71 -4.31
CA ARG A 270 0.27 -11.09 -3.61
C ARG A 270 0.96 -9.75 -3.57
N PHE A 271 1.03 -9.15 -2.39
CA PHE A 271 2.14 -8.28 -2.10
C PHE A 271 3.35 -9.15 -2.41
N THR A 272 3.84 -9.03 -3.65
CA THR A 272 5.01 -9.74 -4.11
C THR A 272 6.12 -9.01 -3.40
N MET A 273 6.42 -9.47 -2.20
CA MET A 273 7.54 -9.00 -1.45
C MET A 273 8.74 -9.43 -2.29
N SER A 274 9.42 -8.42 -2.85
CA SER A 274 10.63 -8.59 -3.64
C SER A 274 11.77 -8.01 -2.83
N ILE A 275 12.88 -8.73 -2.77
CA ILE A 275 14.13 -8.22 -2.22
C ILE A 275 15.14 -8.08 -3.35
N ASN A 276 15.94 -7.02 -3.32
CA ASN A 276 17.03 -6.87 -4.26
C ASN A 276 18.29 -7.48 -3.63
N LEU A 277 18.88 -8.44 -4.34
CA LEU A 277 20.14 -9.07 -3.99
C LEU A 277 21.20 -8.59 -4.97
N SER A 278 22.24 -7.93 -4.46
CA SER A 278 23.40 -7.57 -5.26
C SER A 278 24.60 -8.46 -4.95
N MET A 279 25.34 -8.82 -5.99
CA MET A 279 26.53 -9.66 -5.93
C MET A 279 27.70 -8.95 -6.60
N SER A 280 28.70 -8.57 -5.82
CA SER A 280 29.96 -8.00 -6.31
C SER A 280 31.08 -9.02 -6.22
N ALA A 281 31.97 -9.08 -7.21
CA ALA A 281 33.11 -9.99 -7.20
C ALA A 281 34.01 -9.77 -5.97
N SER A 282 34.40 -10.88 -5.32
CA SER A 282 35.35 -10.87 -4.20
C SER A 282 36.78 -11.18 -4.68
N VAL A 283 37.76 -11.05 -3.78
CA VAL A 283 39.18 -11.33 -4.06
C VAL A 283 39.34 -12.80 -4.48
N GLY A 284 40.02 -13.05 -5.59
CA GLY A 284 40.26 -14.40 -6.13
C GLY A 284 39.10 -14.98 -6.94
N SER A 285 38.02 -14.23 -7.16
CA SER A 285 36.91 -14.63 -8.03
C SER A 285 37.29 -14.59 -9.50
N PHE A 286 36.66 -15.45 -10.30
CA PHE A 286 36.45 -15.20 -11.73
C PHE A 286 35.87 -13.78 -11.94
N PRO A 287 36.35 -12.98 -12.90
CA PRO A 287 35.89 -11.61 -13.07
C PRO A 287 34.47 -11.57 -13.65
N PHE A 288 33.56 -10.85 -13.00
CA PHE A 288 32.21 -10.59 -13.51
C PHE A 288 31.73 -9.19 -13.11
N LYS A 289 30.81 -8.62 -13.92
CA LYS A 289 30.14 -7.35 -13.58
C LYS A 289 29.15 -7.59 -12.44
N THR A 290 29.09 -6.66 -11.49
CA THR A 290 28.14 -6.71 -10.37
C THR A 290 26.72 -7.04 -10.86
N LYS A 291 26.11 -8.03 -10.23
CA LYS A 291 24.75 -8.48 -10.55
C LYS A 291 23.78 -7.90 -9.54
N SER A 292 22.60 -7.48 -10.00
CA SER A 292 21.48 -7.01 -9.17
C SER A 292 20.24 -7.82 -9.54
N LEU A 293 19.85 -8.73 -8.65
CA LEU A 293 18.79 -9.70 -8.86
C LEU A 293 17.58 -9.32 -8.02
N SER A 294 16.42 -9.16 -8.65
CA SER A 294 15.16 -8.95 -7.93
C SER A 294 14.50 -10.31 -7.67
N LEU A 295 14.47 -10.73 -6.41
CA LEU A 295 13.91 -12.01 -5.99
C LEU A 295 12.51 -11.81 -5.43
N ALA A 296 11.50 -12.22 -6.19
CA ALA A 296 10.09 -12.22 -5.78
C ALA A 296 9.74 -13.48 -4.96
N THR A 297 8.70 -13.42 -4.13
CA THR A 297 8.23 -14.54 -3.27
C THR A 297 7.89 -15.83 -4.04
N THR A 298 7.66 -15.74 -5.34
CA THR A 298 7.36 -16.88 -6.23
C THR A 298 8.45 -17.13 -7.28
N GLY A 299 9.47 -16.27 -7.36
CA GLY A 299 10.53 -16.35 -8.36
C GLY A 299 11.73 -17.15 -7.85
N ARG A 300 12.32 -17.94 -8.74
CA ARG A 300 13.61 -18.60 -8.54
C ARG A 300 14.59 -18.06 -9.57
N VAL A 301 15.83 -17.83 -9.16
CA VAL A 301 16.89 -17.37 -10.07
C VAL A 301 18.00 -18.40 -10.08
N ILE A 302 18.28 -18.97 -11.24
CA ILE A 302 19.37 -19.92 -11.43
C ILE A 302 20.67 -19.14 -11.66
N LEU A 303 21.72 -19.55 -10.96
CA LEU A 303 23.09 -19.11 -11.13
C LEU A 303 23.85 -20.15 -11.93
N GLY A 304 24.54 -19.75 -13.00
CA GLY A 304 25.31 -20.68 -13.81
C GLY A 304 26.05 -20.05 -14.98
N SER A 305 26.73 -20.88 -15.76
CA SER A 305 27.45 -20.48 -16.97
C SER A 305 26.52 -20.43 -18.19
N THR A 306 26.92 -19.66 -19.20
CA THR A 306 26.20 -19.60 -20.47
C THR A 306 26.51 -20.85 -21.28
N GLU A 307 25.53 -21.69 -21.55
CA GLU A 307 25.74 -22.87 -22.40
C GLU A 307 26.25 -22.46 -23.78
N THR A 308 27.45 -22.93 -24.11
CA THR A 308 28.01 -22.86 -25.46
C THR A 308 28.12 -24.30 -25.95
N SER A 309 27.12 -24.72 -26.72
CA SER A 309 27.02 -25.95 -27.53
C SER A 309 26.44 -27.24 -26.91
N SER A 310 25.31 -27.67 -27.51
CA SER A 310 24.85 -29.04 -27.83
C SER A 310 23.48 -29.49 -27.31
N SER A 311 22.82 -28.74 -26.42
CA SER A 311 21.44 -28.99 -25.98
C SER A 311 20.45 -28.19 -26.85
N LYS A 312 19.22 -28.72 -27.05
CA LYS A 312 18.15 -28.12 -27.88
C LYS A 312 17.54 -26.83 -27.28
N GLU A 313 18.18 -26.19 -26.31
CA GLU A 313 17.66 -25.03 -25.58
C GLU A 313 18.35 -23.74 -26.03
N ALA A 314 17.60 -22.63 -26.03
CA ALA A 314 18.13 -21.34 -26.43
C ALA A 314 19.27 -20.91 -25.49
N PRO A 315 20.40 -20.40 -26.02
CA PRO A 315 21.56 -20.05 -25.19
C PRO A 315 21.18 -19.01 -24.15
N HIS A 316 21.58 -19.26 -22.90
CA HIS A 316 21.38 -18.32 -21.80
C HIS A 316 22.15 -17.02 -22.05
N VAL A 317 21.46 -15.89 -22.15
CA VAL A 317 22.07 -14.58 -22.39
C VAL A 317 22.46 -13.94 -21.05
N PRO A 318 23.76 -13.66 -20.80
CA PRO A 318 24.20 -13.10 -19.54
C PRO A 318 23.85 -11.61 -19.43
N SER A 319 23.33 -11.20 -18.27
CA SER A 319 22.95 -9.81 -17.96
C SER A 319 23.40 -9.44 -16.54
N SER A 320 23.44 -8.14 -16.23
CA SER A 320 23.57 -7.67 -14.84
C SER A 320 22.34 -7.98 -13.99
N SER A 321 21.18 -8.23 -14.61
CA SER A 321 19.90 -8.47 -13.93
C SER A 321 19.51 -9.96 -13.80
N ASN A 322 20.38 -10.88 -14.22
CA ASN A 322 20.12 -12.33 -14.14
C ASN A 322 21.31 -13.11 -13.57
N GLY A 323 21.11 -14.39 -13.28
CA GLY A 323 22.12 -15.25 -12.65
C GLY A 323 23.18 -15.83 -13.61
N TRP A 324 23.15 -15.47 -14.89
CA TRP A 324 24.05 -16.05 -15.91
C TRP A 324 25.37 -15.28 -16.02
N PHE A 325 26.50 -15.96 -15.83
CA PHE A 325 27.83 -15.35 -15.85
C PHE A 325 28.44 -15.36 -17.25
N SER A 326 28.95 -14.20 -17.69
CA SER A 326 29.56 -14.05 -19.02
C SER A 326 30.89 -14.79 -19.13
N PRO A 327 31.17 -15.44 -20.28
CA PRO A 327 32.47 -16.03 -20.55
C PRO A 327 33.53 -14.94 -20.84
N VAL A 328 34.80 -15.26 -20.63
CA VAL A 328 35.95 -14.36 -20.85
C VAL A 328 36.78 -14.91 -22.03
N PRO A 329 37.48 -14.05 -22.81
CA PRO A 329 38.32 -14.52 -23.90
C PRO A 329 39.40 -15.50 -23.43
N ALA A 330 39.60 -16.57 -24.22
CA ALA A 330 40.71 -17.48 -24.04
C ALA A 330 42.06 -16.77 -24.26
N ALA A 331 43.17 -17.42 -23.88
CA ALA A 331 44.51 -16.88 -24.13
C ALA A 331 44.77 -16.65 -25.63
N ASP A 332 44.21 -17.53 -26.47
CA ASP A 332 44.21 -17.41 -27.92
C ASP A 332 42.85 -16.84 -28.39
N ARG A 333 42.88 -15.73 -29.13
CA ARG A 333 41.69 -15.06 -29.65
C ARG A 333 41.00 -15.85 -30.78
N SER A 334 41.63 -16.89 -31.30
CA SER A 334 41.02 -17.81 -32.27
C SER A 334 39.98 -18.76 -31.64
N GLN A 335 40.05 -18.94 -30.31
CA GLN A 335 39.15 -19.82 -29.56
C GLN A 335 37.88 -19.08 -29.10
N PRO A 336 36.74 -19.79 -28.92
CA PRO A 336 35.54 -19.19 -28.36
C PRO A 336 35.78 -18.71 -26.92
N ASN A 337 34.97 -17.74 -26.48
CA ASN A 337 35.02 -17.29 -25.09
C ASN A 337 34.68 -18.44 -24.14
N ILE A 338 35.39 -18.52 -23.01
CA ILE A 338 35.32 -19.66 -22.08
C ILE A 338 34.66 -19.21 -20.78
N SER A 339 33.65 -19.96 -20.34
CA SER A 339 33.04 -19.79 -19.01
C SER A 339 33.94 -20.38 -17.92
N PRO A 340 33.82 -19.92 -16.66
CA PRO A 340 34.58 -20.51 -15.55
C PRO A 340 34.30 -22.01 -15.45
N LEU A 341 35.36 -22.82 -15.51
CA LEU A 341 35.26 -24.29 -15.48
C LEU A 341 34.64 -24.83 -14.19
N PRO A 342 34.85 -24.22 -13.00
CA PRO A 342 34.15 -24.64 -11.79
C PRO A 342 32.63 -24.39 -11.80
N LEU A 343 32.11 -23.60 -12.74
CA LEU A 343 30.71 -23.16 -12.79
C LEU A 343 29.89 -23.99 -13.78
N SER A 344 29.01 -24.82 -13.25
CA SER A 344 28.02 -25.59 -14.01
C SER A 344 27.00 -24.69 -14.73
N SER A 345 26.39 -25.19 -15.81
CA SER A 345 25.37 -24.46 -16.56
C SER A 345 24.12 -24.18 -15.72
N SER A 346 23.74 -25.08 -14.81
CA SER A 346 22.77 -24.80 -13.74
C SER A 346 23.41 -25.17 -12.41
N HIS A 347 24.07 -24.21 -11.76
CA HIS A 347 24.94 -24.49 -10.61
C HIS A 347 24.18 -24.38 -9.27
N ALA A 348 23.47 -23.28 -9.06
CA ALA A 348 22.72 -23.04 -7.83
C ALA A 348 21.42 -22.28 -8.11
N GLU A 349 20.44 -22.45 -7.23
CA GLU A 349 19.16 -21.76 -7.26
C GLU A 349 19.07 -20.79 -6.07
N LEU A 350 18.74 -19.53 -6.35
CA LEU A 350 18.32 -18.54 -5.36
C LEU A 350 16.79 -18.53 -5.26
N SER A 351 16.26 -18.55 -4.04
CA SER A 351 14.83 -18.42 -3.77
C SER A 351 14.56 -17.43 -2.64
N PHE A 352 13.39 -16.76 -2.69
CA PHE A 352 12.95 -15.87 -1.62
C PHE A 352 11.67 -16.39 -0.98
N LYS A 353 11.76 -16.72 0.32
CA LYS A 353 10.67 -17.34 1.10
C LYS A 353 10.62 -16.69 2.47
N ASN A 354 9.42 -16.38 2.96
CA ASN A 354 9.19 -15.85 4.31
C ASN A 354 10.07 -14.64 4.67
N GLY A 355 10.29 -13.71 3.72
CA GLY A 355 11.10 -12.51 3.95
C GLY A 355 12.62 -12.74 3.93
N LYS A 356 13.09 -13.94 3.58
CA LYS A 356 14.50 -14.33 3.60
C LYS A 356 14.94 -14.92 2.26
N VAL A 357 16.22 -14.70 1.91
CA VAL A 357 16.83 -15.29 0.71
C VAL A 357 17.52 -16.60 1.08
N TYR A 358 17.35 -17.59 0.23
CA TYR A 358 17.97 -18.90 0.34
C TYR A 358 18.73 -19.24 -0.93
N ILE A 359 19.80 -20.03 -0.78
CA ILE A 359 20.53 -20.66 -1.87
C ILE A 359 20.50 -22.17 -1.74
N LYS A 360 20.38 -22.86 -2.86
CA LYS A 360 20.44 -24.31 -2.96
C LYS A 360 21.35 -24.72 -4.11
N ASP A 361 22.28 -25.63 -3.86
CA ASP A 361 23.09 -26.25 -4.92
C ASP A 361 22.21 -27.18 -5.79
N LEU A 362 22.40 -27.14 -7.10
CA LEU A 362 21.68 -27.97 -8.07
C LEU A 362 22.51 -29.18 -8.53
N ASP A 363 23.13 -29.87 -7.56
CA ASP A 363 24.07 -30.97 -7.78
C ASP A 363 25.23 -30.57 -8.70
N SER A 364 25.83 -29.41 -8.40
CA SER A 364 26.91 -28.87 -9.20
C SER A 364 28.19 -29.70 -9.05
N ALA A 365 28.98 -29.79 -10.13
CA ALA A 365 30.18 -30.63 -10.18
C ALA A 365 31.24 -30.26 -9.11
N PHE A 366 31.33 -28.98 -8.77
CA PHE A 366 32.33 -28.45 -7.83
C PHE A 366 31.72 -27.89 -6.53
N GLY A 367 30.40 -28.00 -6.36
CA GLY A 367 29.67 -27.57 -5.17
C GLY A 367 29.55 -26.06 -4.97
N THR A 368 28.58 -25.68 -4.15
CA THR A 368 28.36 -24.31 -3.67
C THR A 368 28.83 -24.14 -2.24
N PHE A 369 29.42 -22.99 -1.90
CA PHE A 369 29.93 -22.68 -0.56
C PHE A 369 29.44 -21.31 -0.08
N VAL A 370 29.07 -21.22 1.20
CA VAL A 370 28.72 -19.96 1.87
C VAL A 370 29.71 -19.73 3.01
N ASN A 371 30.38 -18.58 3.01
CA ASN A 371 31.44 -18.22 3.97
C ASN A 371 32.53 -19.31 4.08
N GLY A 372 32.88 -19.93 2.95
CA GLY A 372 33.88 -21.00 2.86
C GLY A 372 33.39 -22.40 3.27
N SER A 373 32.18 -22.53 3.81
CA SER A 373 31.60 -23.83 4.16
C SER A 373 30.72 -24.37 3.03
N ARG A 374 30.93 -25.64 2.63
CA ARG A 374 30.12 -26.28 1.58
C ARG A 374 28.69 -26.47 2.07
N ILE A 375 27.71 -26.07 1.26
CA ILE A 375 26.29 -26.30 1.59
C ILE A 375 25.87 -27.71 1.15
N SER A 376 25.04 -28.36 1.96
CA SER A 376 24.44 -29.68 1.65
C SER A 376 22.95 -29.59 1.33
N GLY A 377 22.33 -28.42 1.54
CA GLY A 377 20.92 -28.18 1.32
C GLY A 377 20.59 -26.69 1.22
N GLU A 378 19.30 -26.38 1.25
CA GLU A 378 18.83 -25.00 1.20
C GLU A 378 19.35 -24.20 2.41
N THR A 379 20.14 -23.17 2.14
CA THR A 379 20.86 -22.39 3.17
C THR A 379 20.46 -20.92 3.08
N GLN A 380 20.15 -20.29 4.22
CA GLN A 380 19.79 -18.87 4.26
C GLN A 380 21.01 -18.00 3.96
N LEU A 381 20.83 -17.00 3.09
CA LEU A 381 21.83 -15.95 2.83
C LEU A 381 21.47 -14.67 3.60
N ASN A 382 22.50 -14.02 4.14
CA ASN A 382 22.42 -12.72 4.79
C ASN A 382 23.29 -11.68 4.05
N SER A 383 22.97 -10.41 4.27
CA SER A 383 23.78 -9.31 3.73
C SER A 383 25.18 -9.36 4.36
N GLY A 384 26.22 -9.36 3.53
CA GLY A 384 27.62 -9.50 3.91
C GLY A 384 28.22 -10.89 3.65
N ASP A 385 27.40 -11.91 3.40
CA ASP A 385 27.89 -13.27 3.14
C ASP A 385 28.73 -13.37 1.87
N ILE A 386 29.70 -14.28 1.88
CA ILE A 386 30.54 -14.60 0.73
C ILE A 386 30.06 -15.91 0.12
N LEU A 387 29.54 -15.85 -1.09
CA LEU A 387 29.08 -16.98 -1.88
C LEU A 387 30.17 -17.42 -2.86
N SER A 388 30.53 -18.70 -2.88
CA SER A 388 31.41 -19.30 -3.90
C SER A 388 30.64 -20.34 -4.70
N LEU A 389 30.62 -20.18 -6.02
CA LEU A 389 30.08 -21.13 -6.98
C LEU A 389 31.25 -21.92 -7.57
N GLY A 390 31.41 -23.16 -7.10
CA GLY A 390 32.52 -24.04 -7.41
C GLY A 390 33.73 -23.85 -6.49
N SER A 391 34.72 -24.71 -6.72
CA SER A 391 36.03 -24.70 -6.07
C SER A 391 37.15 -24.53 -7.12
N PRO A 392 38.32 -23.99 -6.74
CA PRO A 392 39.45 -23.87 -7.67
C PRO A 392 39.87 -25.23 -8.25
N ILE A 393 40.18 -25.26 -9.54
CA ILE A 393 40.68 -26.45 -10.24
C ILE A 393 42.20 -26.33 -10.38
N PRO A 394 43.00 -27.30 -9.90
CA PRO A 394 44.44 -27.27 -10.08
C PRO A 394 44.81 -27.49 -11.55
N ARG A 395 45.73 -26.67 -12.06
CA ARG A 395 46.26 -26.84 -13.41
C ARG A 395 47.15 -28.08 -13.48
N ASN A 396 47.01 -28.86 -14.54
CA ASN A 396 47.81 -30.06 -14.81
C ASN A 396 48.24 -30.11 -16.29
N ASP A 397 49.04 -31.11 -16.64
CA ASP A 397 49.58 -31.30 -18.00
C ASP A 397 48.50 -31.55 -19.07
N LYS A 398 47.28 -31.93 -18.64
CA LYS A 398 46.12 -32.14 -19.52
C LYS A 398 45.31 -30.86 -19.76
N THR A 399 45.60 -29.77 -19.05
CA THR A 399 44.88 -28.51 -19.18
C THR A 399 45.39 -27.78 -20.43
N PRO A 400 44.54 -27.56 -21.46
CA PRO A 400 44.98 -26.92 -22.69
C PRO A 400 45.58 -25.54 -22.47
N VAL A 401 46.57 -25.16 -23.28
CA VAL A 401 47.30 -23.88 -23.15
C VAL A 401 46.36 -22.68 -23.24
N TYR A 402 45.29 -22.77 -24.05
CA TYR A 402 44.32 -21.69 -24.23
C TYR A 402 43.48 -21.40 -22.98
N ILE A 403 43.43 -22.32 -22.01
CA ILE A 403 42.78 -22.14 -20.71
C ILE A 403 43.74 -21.42 -19.76
N THR A 404 43.45 -20.16 -19.48
CA THR A 404 44.18 -19.36 -18.48
C THR A 404 43.78 -19.73 -17.05
N ASN A 405 44.63 -19.33 -16.07
CA ASN A 405 44.33 -19.50 -14.64
C ASN A 405 43.03 -18.80 -14.22
N LEU A 406 42.57 -17.79 -14.96
CA LEU A 406 41.29 -17.14 -14.72
C LEU A 406 40.12 -18.09 -14.91
N HIS A 407 40.17 -19.05 -15.84
CA HIS A 407 39.08 -20.00 -16.06
C HIS A 407 39.03 -21.12 -15.03
N LEU A 408 40.09 -21.28 -14.22
CA LEU A 408 40.22 -22.32 -13.21
C LEU A 408 39.78 -21.87 -11.80
N VAL A 409 39.52 -20.58 -11.62
CA VAL A 409 39.02 -20.04 -10.35
C VAL A 409 37.48 -20.04 -10.31
N PRO A 410 36.88 -20.24 -9.12
CA PRO A 410 35.43 -20.22 -8.96
C PRO A 410 34.87 -18.79 -9.06
N VAL A 411 33.55 -18.69 -9.14
CA VAL A 411 32.87 -17.40 -9.02
C VAL A 411 32.61 -17.11 -7.56
N ILE A 412 33.26 -16.08 -7.01
CA ILE A 412 33.12 -15.67 -5.61
C ILE A 412 32.45 -14.29 -5.55
N ALA A 413 31.30 -14.22 -4.91
CA ALA A 413 30.48 -13.03 -4.80
C ALA A 413 30.25 -12.64 -3.35
N LYS A 414 30.42 -11.36 -3.02
CA LYS A 414 29.90 -10.78 -1.77
C LYS A 414 28.43 -10.40 -1.98
N VAL A 415 27.57 -10.88 -1.11
CA VAL A 415 26.12 -10.68 -1.14
C VAL A 415 25.76 -9.41 -0.36
N VAL A 416 24.92 -8.55 -0.95
CA VAL A 416 24.29 -7.43 -0.25
C VAL A 416 22.80 -7.46 -0.53
N LEU A 417 22.00 -7.54 0.53
CA LEU A 417 20.54 -7.57 0.48
C LEU A 417 20.00 -6.17 0.80
N SER A 418 19.08 -5.67 -0.01
CA SER A 418 18.46 -4.33 0.11
C SER A 418 16.97 -4.33 -0.18
#